data_AF-A0A922MJU5-F1
#
_entry.id   AF-A0A922MJU5-F1
#
_cell.length_a   1.000
_cell.length_b   1.000
_cell.length_c   1.000
_cell.angle_alpha   90.00
_cell.angle_beta   90.00
_cell.angle_gamma   90.00
#
_symmetry.space_group_name_H-M   'P 1'
#
loop_
_entity.id
_entity.type
_entity.pdbx_description
1 polymer ?
#
loop_
_entity_poly.entity_id
_entity_poly.type
_entity_poly.pdbx_seq_one_letter_code
_entity_poly.pdbx_strand_id
1 'polypeptide(L)'
;MDELLQTQIQNASNQAAYDVNETIELPDLLSRIMNGYKEFCNQTLIGAHGKTAQFYYQYCELINLYHRFSRSIRTSNFELYVDSIYNMSDIFFALNQPNYARWSLLYLSNLINLYTNNSSLIAEFRRGAFGIRRTAANFSRSPVDLTLEQTINADASNQLADNLAADSISARQRWALSHSMRTKILTSIKQNIGLTQKMILRTPCNKVKLRKTKKI
;
A
#
# COMPACT_ATOMS: atom_id res chain seq x y z
N MET A 1 -9.98 -19.34 -44.54
CA MET A 1 -8.71 -18.71 -44.11
C MET A 1 -8.81 -18.12 -42.70
N ASP A 2 -10.01 -17.73 -42.24
CA ASP A 2 -10.23 -17.24 -40.87
C ASP A 2 -10.30 -18.31 -39.78
N GLU A 3 -10.84 -19.50 -40.05
CA GLU A 3 -10.94 -20.55 -39.00
C GLU A 3 -9.57 -21.05 -38.54
N LEU A 4 -8.61 -21.20 -39.46
CA LEU A 4 -7.27 -21.68 -39.15
C LEU A 4 -6.49 -20.66 -38.31
N LEU A 5 -6.72 -19.36 -38.53
CA LEU A 5 -6.14 -18.27 -37.75
C LEU A 5 -6.78 -18.17 -36.36
N GLN A 6 -8.10 -18.31 -36.27
CA GLN A 6 -8.85 -18.33 -35.00
C GLN A 6 -8.46 -19.54 -34.14
N THR A 7 -8.25 -20.71 -34.76
CA THR A 7 -7.81 -21.91 -34.06
C THR A 7 -6.37 -21.77 -33.56
N GLN A 8 -5.49 -21.12 -34.32
CA GLN A 8 -4.11 -20.82 -33.89
C GLN A 8 -4.05 -19.79 -32.76
N ILE A 9 -4.92 -18.77 -32.78
CA ILE A 9 -5.03 -17.77 -31.70
C ILE A 9 -5.61 -18.40 -30.43
N GLN A 10 -6.60 -19.29 -30.54
CA GLN A 10 -7.15 -20.03 -29.40
C GLN A 10 -6.11 -21.00 -28.80
N ASN A 11 -5.32 -21.66 -29.65
CA ASN A 11 -4.25 -22.57 -29.22
C ASN A 11 -3.07 -21.83 -28.59
N ALA A 12 -2.72 -20.62 -29.07
CA ALA A 12 -1.69 -19.77 -28.47
C ALA A 12 -2.15 -19.14 -27.13
N SER A 13 -3.44 -18.82 -27.00
CA SER A 13 -4.04 -18.28 -25.77
C SER A 13 -4.10 -19.32 -24.64
N ASN A 14 -4.25 -20.60 -25.00
CA ASN A 14 -4.25 -21.71 -24.04
C ASN A 14 -2.84 -22.14 -23.57
N GLN A 15 -1.77 -21.70 -24.22
CA GLN A 15 -0.38 -21.97 -23.81
C GLN A 15 0.22 -20.90 -22.90
N ALA A 16 -0.48 -19.79 -22.66
CA ALA A 16 -0.02 -18.68 -21.80
C ALA A 16 -0.67 -18.66 -20.40
N ALA A 17 -1.42 -19.69 -20.04
CA ALA A 17 -1.75 -19.96 -18.65
C ALA A 17 -0.56 -20.72 -18.05
N TYR A 18 0.33 -20.01 -17.36
CA TYR A 18 1.24 -20.68 -16.42
C TYR A 18 0.36 -21.44 -15.42
N ASP A 19 0.26 -22.75 -15.60
CA ASP A 19 -0.41 -23.63 -14.67
C ASP A 19 0.39 -23.59 -13.37
N VAL A 20 -0.10 -22.82 -12.39
CA VAL A 20 0.55 -22.58 -11.09
C VAL A 20 0.52 -23.85 -10.21
N ASN A 21 0.07 -25.00 -10.75
CA ASN A 21 -0.08 -26.26 -10.02
C ASN A 21 0.86 -27.38 -10.46
N GLU A 22 1.82 -27.14 -11.37
CA GLU A 22 2.94 -28.07 -11.50
C GLU A 22 3.79 -27.99 -10.23
N THR A 23 3.72 -29.04 -9.42
CA THR A 23 4.63 -29.23 -8.29
C THR A 23 6.01 -29.44 -8.91
N ILE A 24 6.78 -28.36 -9.01
CA ILE A 24 8.16 -28.42 -9.52
C ILE A 24 8.94 -29.28 -8.52
N GLU A 25 9.18 -30.53 -8.86
CA GLU A 25 10.13 -31.42 -8.18
C GLU A 25 11.51 -30.75 -8.28
N LEU A 26 11.89 -30.01 -7.23
CA LEU A 26 13.19 -29.37 -7.15
C LEU A 26 14.27 -30.45 -7.22
N PRO A 27 15.33 -30.28 -8.05
CA PRO A 27 16.45 -31.21 -8.08
C PRO A 27 16.94 -31.49 -6.65
N ASP A 28 17.23 -32.75 -6.33
CA ASP A 28 17.54 -33.22 -4.97
C ASP A 28 18.63 -32.37 -4.28
N LEU A 29 19.62 -31.91 -5.05
CA LEU A 29 20.66 -30.98 -4.60
C LEU A 29 20.10 -29.61 -4.15
N LEU A 30 19.17 -29.03 -4.90
CA LEU A 30 18.58 -27.72 -4.58
C LEU A 30 17.71 -27.82 -3.32
N SER A 31 16.93 -28.90 -3.18
CA SER A 31 16.18 -29.20 -1.96
C SER A 31 17.10 -29.32 -0.75
N ARG A 32 18.23 -30.00 -0.89
CA ARG A 32 19.25 -30.10 0.17
C ARG A 32 19.84 -28.74 0.55
N ILE A 33 20.18 -27.91 -0.44
CA ILE A 33 20.73 -26.56 -0.21
C ILE A 33 19.69 -25.68 0.51
N MET A 34 18.44 -25.69 0.06
CA MET A 34 17.37 -24.88 0.64
C MET A 34 17.08 -25.30 2.09
N ASN A 35 17.07 -26.61 2.37
CA ASN A 35 16.89 -27.11 3.72
C ASN A 35 18.09 -26.76 4.63
N GLY A 36 19.32 -26.90 4.12
CA GLY A 36 20.53 -26.49 4.86
C GLY A 36 20.54 -24.99 5.17
N TYR A 37 20.09 -24.15 4.22
CA TYR A 37 19.95 -22.72 4.44
C TYR A 37 18.89 -22.38 5.49
N LYS A 38 17.70 -23.01 5.43
CA LYS A 38 16.65 -22.84 6.45
C LYS A 38 17.16 -23.20 7.85
N GLU A 39 17.89 -24.30 7.96
CA GLU A 39 18.47 -24.72 9.24
C GLU A 39 19.50 -23.71 9.75
N PHE A 40 20.41 -23.24 8.89
CA PHE A 40 21.37 -22.18 9.23
C PHE A 40 20.67 -20.91 9.72
N CYS A 41 19.57 -20.50 9.07
CA CYS A 41 18.77 -19.36 9.49
C CYS A 41 18.13 -19.56 10.87
N ASN A 42 17.54 -20.74 11.12
CA ASN A 42 16.96 -21.09 12.42
C ASN A 42 18.01 -21.09 13.53
N GLN A 43 19.19 -21.67 13.27
CA GLN A 43 20.32 -21.65 14.18
C GLN A 43 20.81 -20.23 14.48
N THR A 44 20.81 -19.36 13.47
CA THR A 44 21.13 -17.93 13.64
C THR A 44 20.10 -17.22 14.52
N LEU A 45 18.81 -17.51 14.34
CA LEU A 45 17.71 -16.93 15.11
C LEU A 45 17.74 -17.34 16.60
N ILE A 46 18.14 -18.56 16.93
CA ILE A 46 18.33 -18.99 18.33
C ILE A 46 19.63 -18.45 18.95
N GLY A 47 20.51 -17.85 18.14
CA GLY A 47 21.75 -17.23 18.59
C GLY A 47 22.98 -18.14 18.57
N ALA A 48 22.93 -19.29 17.88
CA ALA A 48 24.06 -20.23 17.78
C ALA A 48 25.31 -19.60 17.14
N HIS A 49 25.11 -18.63 16.25
CA HIS A 49 26.19 -17.88 15.58
C HIS A 49 26.54 -16.55 16.26
N GLY A 50 26.10 -16.35 17.50
CA GLY A 50 26.35 -15.13 18.28
C GLY A 50 25.34 -14.01 18.05
N LYS A 51 25.35 -13.01 18.95
CA LYS A 51 24.36 -11.93 19.00
C LYS A 51 24.39 -11.00 17.79
N THR A 52 25.58 -10.74 17.25
CA THR A 52 25.73 -9.89 16.06
C THR A 52 25.08 -10.53 14.84
N ALA A 53 25.31 -11.82 14.59
CA ALA A 53 24.69 -12.55 13.49
C ALA A 53 23.17 -12.60 13.64
N GLN A 54 22.69 -12.88 14.86
CA GLN A 54 21.26 -12.88 15.19
C GLN A 54 20.60 -11.52 14.87
N PHE A 55 21.23 -10.41 15.28
CA PHE A 55 20.73 -9.06 15.02
C PHE A 55 20.62 -8.76 13.52
N TYR A 56 21.69 -8.99 12.76
CA TYR A 56 21.69 -8.70 11.31
C TYR A 56 20.70 -9.59 10.55
N TYR A 57 20.54 -10.85 10.96
CA TYR A 57 19.55 -11.73 10.36
C TYR A 57 18.13 -11.19 10.59
N GLN A 58 17.80 -10.81 11.83
CA GLN A 58 16.50 -10.17 12.13
C GLN A 58 16.30 -8.89 11.32
N TYR A 59 17.33 -8.06 11.18
CA TYR A 59 17.27 -6.86 10.35
C TYR A 59 16.99 -7.19 8.87
N CYS A 60 17.66 -8.18 8.29
CA CYS A 60 17.39 -8.65 6.93
C CYS A 60 15.93 -9.11 6.77
N GLU A 61 15.36 -9.80 7.75
CA GLU A 61 13.97 -10.24 7.71
C GLU A 61 12.98 -9.06 7.72
N LEU A 62 13.26 -8.01 8.52
CA LEU A 62 12.46 -6.78 8.50
C LEU A 62 12.52 -6.08 7.13
N ILE A 63 13.70 -6.03 6.51
CA ILE A 63 13.88 -5.46 5.18
C ILE A 63 13.18 -6.30 4.11
N ASN A 64 13.25 -7.63 4.20
CA ASN A 64 12.53 -8.55 3.32
C ASN A 64 11.01 -8.34 3.40
N LEU A 65 10.48 -8.16 4.61
CA LEU A 65 9.06 -7.86 4.80
C LEU A 65 8.67 -6.51 4.17
N TYR A 66 9.50 -5.47 4.35
CA TYR A 66 9.27 -4.18 3.69
C TYR A 66 9.30 -4.30 2.17
N HIS A 67 10.25 -5.05 1.60
CA HIS A 67 10.30 -5.30 0.15
C HIS A 67 9.09 -6.09 -0.34
N ARG A 68 8.60 -7.08 0.43
CA ARG A 68 7.38 -7.83 0.13
C ARG A 68 6.15 -6.91 0.12
N PHE A 69 6.04 -6.03 1.11
CA PHE A 69 5.00 -5.01 1.17
C PHE A 69 5.09 -4.06 -0.03
N SER A 70 6.26 -3.50 -0.31
CA SER A 70 6.49 -2.62 -1.46
C SER A 70 6.12 -3.31 -2.77
N ARG A 71 6.61 -4.54 -2.99
CA ARG A 71 6.30 -5.36 -4.16
C ARG A 71 4.80 -5.53 -4.34
N SER A 72 4.05 -5.83 -3.27
CA SER A 72 2.60 -6.02 -3.34
C SER A 72 1.87 -4.80 -3.92
N ILE A 73 2.29 -3.59 -3.54
CA ILE A 73 1.75 -2.34 -4.09
C ILE A 73 2.20 -2.14 -5.53
N ARG A 74 3.51 -2.27 -5.79
CA ARG A 74 4.12 -2.02 -7.10
C ARG A 74 3.52 -2.91 -8.18
N THR A 75 3.17 -4.17 -7.85
CA THR A 75 2.58 -5.17 -8.75
C THR A 75 1.07 -5.32 -8.61
N SER A 76 0.41 -4.58 -7.70
CA SER A 76 -1.02 -4.73 -7.38
C SER A 76 -1.44 -6.14 -6.95
N ASN A 77 -0.59 -6.86 -6.22
CA ASN A 77 -0.99 -8.14 -5.63
C ASN A 77 -1.68 -7.89 -4.28
N PHE A 78 -3.00 -8.00 -4.25
CA PHE A 78 -3.82 -7.66 -3.08
C PHE A 78 -3.63 -8.66 -1.93
N GLU A 79 -3.54 -9.94 -2.23
CA GLU A 79 -3.33 -11.01 -1.24
C GLU A 79 -1.98 -10.83 -0.54
N LEU A 80 -0.92 -10.56 -1.32
CA LEU A 80 0.40 -10.25 -0.78
C LEU A 80 0.40 -8.98 0.07
N TYR A 81 -0.43 -7.98 -0.29
CA TYR A 81 -0.56 -6.73 0.46
C TYR A 81 -1.20 -6.96 1.83
N VAL A 82 -2.32 -7.71 1.88
CA VAL A 82 -3.03 -8.07 3.13
C VAL A 82 -2.10 -8.86 4.06
N ASP A 83 -1.44 -9.89 3.52
CA ASP A 83 -0.50 -10.71 4.28
C ASP A 83 0.71 -9.89 4.78
N SER A 84 1.23 -8.96 3.97
CA SER A 84 2.35 -8.12 4.41
C SER A 84 1.94 -7.20 5.57
N ILE A 85 0.73 -6.64 5.54
CA ILE A 85 0.20 -5.81 6.64
C ILE A 85 0.04 -6.65 7.91
N TYR A 86 -0.49 -7.87 7.79
CA TYR A 86 -0.61 -8.79 8.92
C TYR A 86 0.74 -9.03 9.61
N ASN A 87 1.77 -9.41 8.84
CA ASN A 87 3.10 -9.63 9.38
C ASN A 87 3.76 -8.35 9.95
N MET A 88 3.46 -7.18 9.38
CA MET A 88 3.96 -5.89 9.90
C MET A 88 3.30 -5.48 11.22
N SER A 89 2.04 -5.85 11.45
CA SER A 89 1.30 -5.51 12.68
C SER A 89 1.99 -6.05 13.94
N ASP A 90 2.50 -7.28 13.90
CA ASP A 90 3.22 -7.91 15.02
C ASP A 90 4.52 -7.16 15.34
N ILE A 91 5.22 -6.70 14.30
CA ILE A 91 6.46 -5.92 14.45
C ILE A 91 6.18 -4.57 15.09
N PHE A 92 5.08 -3.89 14.73
CA PHE A 92 4.72 -2.63 15.38
C PHE A 92 4.46 -2.82 16.88
N PHE A 93 3.90 -3.96 17.28
CA PHE A 93 3.74 -4.28 18.69
C PHE A 93 5.11 -4.54 19.36
N ALA A 94 5.95 -5.37 18.74
CA ALA A 94 7.28 -5.71 19.25
C ALA A 94 8.21 -4.49 19.39
N LEU A 95 8.11 -3.51 18.49
CA LEU A 95 8.92 -2.28 18.48
C LEU A 95 8.30 -1.11 19.25
N ASN A 96 7.31 -1.39 20.11
CA ASN A 96 6.64 -0.40 20.94
C ASN A 96 6.06 0.78 20.12
N GLN A 97 5.40 0.47 19.01
CA GLN A 97 4.69 1.41 18.15
C GLN A 97 3.16 1.20 18.26
N PRO A 98 2.54 1.45 19.43
CA PRO A 98 1.16 1.04 19.71
C PRO A 98 0.13 1.72 18.82
N ASN A 99 0.38 2.97 18.40
CA ASN A 99 -0.49 3.67 17.46
C ASN A 99 -0.52 2.98 16.09
N TYR A 100 0.64 2.60 15.57
CA TYR A 100 0.75 1.89 14.30
C TYR A 100 0.17 0.48 14.40
N ALA A 101 0.43 -0.24 15.49
CA ALA A 101 -0.16 -1.55 15.74
C ALA A 101 -1.69 -1.48 15.75
N ARG A 102 -2.28 -0.55 16.52
CA ARG A 102 -3.74 -0.41 16.61
C ARG A 102 -4.38 -0.06 15.27
N TRP A 103 -3.84 0.92 14.56
CA TRP A 103 -4.41 1.34 13.27
C TRP A 103 -4.20 0.32 12.16
N SER A 104 -3.06 -0.37 12.13
CA SER A 104 -2.80 -1.45 11.16
C SER A 104 -3.74 -2.63 11.36
N LEU A 105 -3.98 -3.06 12.61
CA LEU A 105 -4.93 -4.13 12.91
C LEU A 105 -6.38 -3.75 12.57
N LEU A 106 -6.80 -2.52 12.86
CA LEU A 106 -8.13 -2.04 12.46
C LEU A 106 -8.26 -2.03 10.93
N TYR A 107 -7.23 -1.55 10.23
CA TYR A 107 -7.21 -1.53 8.77
C TYR A 107 -7.24 -2.96 8.19
N LEU A 108 -6.45 -3.87 8.75
CA LEU A 108 -6.45 -5.28 8.36
C LEU A 108 -7.81 -5.94 8.58
N SER A 109 -8.45 -5.70 9.72
CA SER A 109 -9.80 -6.19 10.01
C SER A 109 -10.80 -5.71 8.96
N ASN A 110 -10.73 -4.42 8.57
CA ASN A 110 -11.56 -3.90 7.49
C ASN A 110 -11.28 -4.61 6.17
N LEU A 111 -10.02 -4.85 5.80
CA LEU A 111 -9.65 -5.57 4.57
C LEU A 111 -10.16 -7.02 4.56
N ILE A 112 -10.07 -7.72 5.69
CA ILE A 112 -10.58 -9.09 5.83
C ILE A 112 -12.11 -9.10 5.70
N ASN A 113 -12.80 -8.14 6.34
CA ASN A 113 -14.24 -8.01 6.27
C ASN A 113 -14.75 -7.65 4.85
N LEU A 114 -13.89 -7.19 3.94
CA LEU A 114 -14.29 -7.01 2.54
C LEU A 114 -14.65 -8.34 1.88
N TYR A 115 -14.00 -9.45 2.27
CA TYR A 115 -14.23 -10.78 1.68
C TYR A 115 -15.65 -11.26 1.88
N THR A 116 -16.28 -10.87 2.99
CA THR A 116 -17.65 -11.22 3.32
C THR A 116 -18.65 -10.14 2.90
N ASN A 117 -18.30 -8.86 3.07
CA ASN A 117 -19.27 -7.77 2.95
C ASN A 117 -19.38 -7.17 1.54
N ASN A 118 -18.34 -7.25 0.71
CA ASN A 118 -18.36 -6.61 -0.61
C ASN A 118 -17.39 -7.28 -1.62
N SER A 119 -17.88 -8.34 -2.27
CA SER A 119 -17.14 -9.07 -3.30
C SER A 119 -16.77 -8.20 -4.52
N SER A 120 -17.58 -7.20 -4.86
CA SER A 120 -17.31 -6.30 -5.99
C SER A 120 -16.07 -5.43 -5.74
N LEU A 121 -15.91 -4.93 -4.51
CA LEU A 121 -14.76 -4.10 -4.14
C LEU A 121 -13.46 -4.92 -4.13
N ILE A 122 -13.52 -6.19 -3.73
CA ILE A 122 -12.37 -7.09 -3.84
C ILE A 122 -11.97 -7.34 -5.29
N ALA A 123 -12.94 -7.49 -6.19
CA ALA A 123 -12.64 -7.63 -7.61
C ALA A 123 -11.86 -6.39 -8.12
N GLU A 124 -12.24 -5.18 -7.70
CA GLU A 124 -11.49 -3.97 -8.02
C GLU A 124 -10.11 -3.93 -7.38
N PHE A 125 -9.96 -4.35 -6.12
CA PHE A 125 -8.66 -4.43 -5.48
C PHE A 125 -7.71 -5.42 -6.17
N ARG A 126 -8.22 -6.58 -6.60
CA ARG A 126 -7.47 -7.56 -7.41
C ARG A 126 -7.10 -7.03 -8.80
N ARG A 127 -7.91 -6.12 -9.37
CA ARG A 127 -7.54 -5.36 -10.58
C ARG A 127 -6.53 -4.25 -10.31
N GLY A 128 -6.19 -4.01 -9.04
CA GLY A 128 -5.18 -3.04 -8.61
C GLY A 128 -5.72 -1.68 -8.20
N ALA A 129 -6.99 -1.57 -7.78
CA ALA A 129 -7.61 -0.33 -7.34
C ALA A 129 -7.13 0.20 -5.96
N PHE A 130 -5.97 -0.25 -5.46
CA PHE A 130 -5.33 0.26 -4.23
C PHE A 130 -3.98 0.96 -4.48
N GLY A 131 -3.50 1.03 -5.72
CA GLY A 131 -2.26 1.70 -6.08
C GLY A 131 -2.41 2.51 -7.36
N ILE A 132 -1.82 3.71 -7.39
CA ILE A 132 -1.89 4.58 -8.56
C ILE A 132 -0.79 4.21 -9.54
N ARG A 133 -1.12 4.17 -10.82
CA ARG A 133 -0.19 3.89 -11.90
C ARG A 133 -0.11 5.06 -12.88
N ARG A 134 1.10 5.55 -13.15
CA ARG A 134 1.35 6.62 -14.15
C ARG A 134 1.83 6.08 -15.50
N THR A 135 2.41 4.87 -15.55
CA THR A 135 2.97 4.25 -16.76
C THR A 135 2.43 2.83 -16.94
N ALA A 136 2.50 2.25 -18.15
CA ALA A 136 1.95 0.91 -18.39
C ALA A 136 2.75 -0.25 -17.76
N ALA A 137 3.95 0.01 -17.21
CA ALA A 137 4.82 -1.04 -16.70
C ALA A 137 4.23 -1.80 -15.48
N ASN A 138 4.52 -3.09 -15.38
CA ASN A 138 3.92 -3.97 -14.35
C ASN A 138 4.39 -3.64 -12.92
N PHE A 139 5.63 -3.17 -12.75
CA PHE A 139 6.19 -2.75 -11.47
C PHE A 139 6.29 -1.22 -11.38
N SER A 140 5.19 -0.51 -11.53
CA SER A 140 5.18 0.97 -11.62
C SER A 140 4.22 1.66 -10.67
N ARG A 141 3.38 0.90 -9.95
CA ARG A 141 2.37 1.48 -9.08
C ARG A 141 2.98 2.10 -7.84
N SER A 142 2.33 3.12 -7.31
CA SER A 142 2.73 3.80 -6.09
C SER A 142 1.54 3.85 -5.12
N PRO A 143 1.81 3.89 -3.79
CA PRO A 143 0.77 4.14 -2.81
C PRO A 143 -0.03 5.41 -3.18
N VAL A 144 -1.34 5.37 -2.96
CA VAL A 144 -2.26 6.49 -3.26
C VAL A 144 -1.80 7.76 -2.56
N ASP A 145 -1.51 7.66 -1.27
CA ASP A 145 -1.12 8.80 -0.43
C ASP A 145 0.19 9.44 -0.92
N LEU A 146 1.23 8.62 -1.12
CA LEU A 146 2.51 9.08 -1.67
C LEU A 146 2.34 9.77 -3.04
N THR A 147 1.46 9.24 -3.88
CA THR A 147 1.22 9.81 -5.20
C THR A 147 0.47 11.14 -5.11
N LEU A 148 -0.49 11.26 -4.18
CA LEU A 148 -1.19 12.51 -3.92
C LEU A 148 -0.22 13.58 -3.43
N GLU A 149 0.62 13.27 -2.45
CA GLU A 149 1.65 14.17 -1.93
C GLU A 149 2.63 14.59 -3.03
N GLN A 150 3.17 13.65 -3.80
CA GLN A 150 4.08 13.95 -4.91
C GLN A 150 3.42 14.83 -5.98
N THR A 151 2.12 14.64 -6.23
CA THR A 151 1.39 15.44 -7.22
C THR A 151 1.18 16.87 -6.72
N ILE A 152 0.83 17.05 -5.44
CA ILE A 152 0.71 18.36 -4.80
C ILE A 152 2.06 19.07 -4.78
N ASN A 153 3.13 18.35 -4.40
CA ASN A 153 4.48 18.90 -4.34
C ASN A 153 5.00 19.27 -5.74
N ALA A 154 4.71 18.48 -6.77
CA ALA A 154 5.07 18.78 -8.14
C ALA A 154 4.32 20.00 -8.70
N ASP A 155 3.02 20.14 -8.41
CA ASP A 155 2.24 21.33 -8.78
C ASP A 155 2.77 22.59 -8.06
N ALA A 156 3.22 22.45 -6.82
CA ALA A 156 3.85 23.53 -6.07
C ALA A 156 5.26 23.86 -6.59
N SER A 157 6.07 22.87 -6.98
CA SER A 157 7.46 23.03 -7.42
C SER A 157 7.58 23.53 -8.87
N ASN A 158 6.69 23.11 -9.77
CA ASN A 158 6.72 23.54 -11.17
C ASN A 158 6.44 25.05 -11.38
N GLN A 159 6.15 25.78 -10.29
CA GLN A 159 6.01 27.25 -10.32
C GLN A 159 7.12 27.97 -9.54
N LEU A 160 8.06 27.23 -8.94
CA LEU A 160 9.14 27.75 -8.13
C LEU A 160 10.37 26.87 -8.35
N ALA A 161 11.09 27.11 -9.45
CA ALA A 161 12.51 26.81 -9.53
C ALA A 161 13.25 27.80 -8.62
N ASP A 162 13.08 27.62 -7.31
CA ASP A 162 14.05 27.85 -6.24
C ASP A 162 13.31 27.85 -4.90
N ASN A 163 13.65 26.85 -4.10
CA ASN A 163 13.55 26.82 -2.64
C ASN A 163 12.15 26.69 -2.01
N LEU A 164 11.94 25.49 -1.45
CA LEU A 164 11.25 25.21 -0.19
C LEU A 164 9.74 25.49 -0.14
N ALA A 165 9.00 24.42 0.16
CA ALA A 165 7.64 24.50 0.63
C ALA A 165 7.50 25.51 1.79
N ALA A 166 6.34 26.19 1.81
CA ALA A 166 5.77 26.97 2.90
C ALA A 166 6.11 28.49 2.99
N ASP A 167 5.86 29.29 1.94
CA ASP A 167 5.14 30.58 2.09
C ASP A 167 4.86 31.35 0.78
N SER A 168 4.64 30.64 -0.32
CA SER A 168 4.36 31.27 -1.61
C SER A 168 3.07 32.11 -1.58
N ILE A 169 3.21 33.43 -1.66
CA ILE A 169 2.09 34.39 -1.78
C ILE A 169 1.24 34.05 -3.01
N SER A 170 1.87 33.64 -4.11
CA SER A 170 1.17 33.26 -5.33
C SER A 170 0.39 31.95 -5.18
N ALA A 171 0.90 30.97 -4.43
CA ALA A 171 0.14 29.76 -4.09
C ALA A 171 -1.07 30.09 -3.19
N ARG A 172 -0.91 30.99 -2.20
CA ARG A 172 -2.02 31.49 -1.37
C ARG A 172 -3.06 32.24 -2.19
N GLN A 173 -2.63 33.09 -3.11
CA GLN A 173 -3.54 33.84 -3.99
C GLN A 173 -4.28 32.91 -4.94
N ARG A 174 -3.60 31.95 -5.58
CA ARG A 174 -4.26 30.95 -6.43
C ARG A 174 -5.24 30.09 -5.65
N TRP A 175 -4.86 29.64 -4.44
CA TRP A 175 -5.79 28.95 -3.56
C TRP A 175 -6.98 29.86 -3.24
N ALA A 176 -6.78 31.09 -2.76
CA ALA A 176 -7.86 32.02 -2.43
C ALA A 176 -8.80 32.31 -3.63
N LEU A 177 -8.23 32.52 -4.82
CA LEU A 177 -9.00 32.80 -6.05
C LEU A 177 -9.77 31.57 -6.54
N SER A 178 -9.18 30.38 -6.47
CA SER A 178 -9.79 29.15 -6.99
C SER A 178 -10.61 28.38 -5.96
N HIS A 179 -10.45 28.65 -4.66
CA HIS A 179 -11.06 27.90 -3.57
C HIS A 179 -12.59 27.99 -3.61
N SER A 180 -13.14 29.16 -3.90
CA SER A 180 -14.58 29.37 -4.05
C SER A 180 -15.15 28.53 -5.21
N MET A 181 -14.44 28.46 -6.33
CA MET A 181 -14.86 27.71 -7.51
C MET A 181 -14.75 26.19 -7.29
N ARG A 182 -13.66 25.72 -6.69
CA ARG A 182 -13.50 24.31 -6.29
C ARG A 182 -14.59 23.89 -5.31
N THR A 183 -14.93 24.75 -4.34
CA THR A 183 -16.00 24.50 -3.36
C THR A 183 -17.38 24.43 -4.03
N LYS A 184 -17.65 25.27 -5.04
CA LYS A 184 -18.88 25.19 -5.84
C LYS A 184 -18.97 23.87 -6.61
N ILE A 185 -17.91 23.49 -7.32
CA ILE A 185 -17.86 22.20 -8.04
C ILE A 185 -18.09 21.04 -7.08
N LEU A 186 -17.41 21.04 -5.93
CA LEU A 186 -17.56 20.00 -4.92
C LEU A 186 -18.99 19.97 -4.35
N THR A 187 -19.62 21.12 -4.14
CA THR A 187 -21.01 21.24 -3.69
C THR A 187 -21.97 20.70 -4.74
N SER A 188 -21.79 21.05 -6.01
CA SER A 188 -22.61 20.53 -7.12
C SER A 188 -22.48 19.02 -7.26
N ILE A 189 -21.25 18.49 -7.16
CA ILE A 189 -21.02 17.04 -7.16
C ILE A 189 -21.74 16.39 -5.97
N LYS A 190 -21.61 16.95 -4.75
CA LYS A 190 -22.29 16.45 -3.54
C LYS A 190 -23.81 16.44 -3.67
N GLN A 191 -24.39 17.46 -4.31
CA GLN A 191 -25.82 17.53 -4.60
C GLN A 191 -26.23 16.45 -5.62
N ASN A 192 -25.45 16.29 -6.69
CA ASN A 192 -25.72 15.30 -7.74
C ASN A 192 -25.64 13.84 -7.23
N ILE A 193 -24.80 13.58 -6.24
CA ILE A 193 -24.68 12.26 -5.58
C ILE A 193 -25.59 12.13 -4.34
N GLY A 194 -26.47 13.12 -4.07
CA GLY A 194 -27.43 13.08 -2.96
C GLY A 194 -26.84 13.28 -1.56
N LEU A 195 -25.55 13.60 -1.43
CA LEU A 195 -24.85 13.82 -0.15
C LEU A 195 -25.07 15.24 0.40
N THR A 196 -26.32 15.66 0.54
CA THR A 196 -26.65 17.00 1.06
C THR A 196 -26.55 17.02 2.60
N GLN A 197 -25.96 18.08 3.15
CA GLN A 197 -25.49 18.34 4.54
C GLN A 197 -26.39 17.91 5.73
N LYS A 198 -27.62 17.39 5.54
CA LYS A 198 -28.53 17.02 6.63
C LYS A 198 -28.08 15.79 7.44
N MET A 199 -27.13 14.98 6.97
CA MET A 199 -26.59 13.84 7.75
C MET A 199 -25.40 14.19 8.65
N ILE A 200 -24.79 15.36 8.52
CA ILE A 200 -23.68 15.80 9.39
C ILE A 200 -24.20 16.80 10.43
N LEU A 201 -25.26 16.44 11.16
CA LEU A 201 -25.59 17.13 12.39
C LEU A 201 -24.70 16.58 13.51
N ARG A 202 -23.55 17.26 13.67
CA ARG A 202 -22.85 17.52 14.93
C ARG A 202 -22.72 16.32 15.88
N THR A 203 -21.63 15.56 15.76
CA THR A 203 -20.96 15.12 16.98
C THR A 203 -20.24 16.36 17.53
N PRO A 204 -20.63 16.91 18.70
CA PRO A 204 -19.93 18.05 19.26
C PRO A 204 -18.51 17.61 19.57
N CYS A 205 -17.55 18.12 18.80
CA CYS A 205 -16.14 18.01 19.12
C CYS A 205 -15.93 18.86 20.38
N ASN A 206 -15.99 18.23 21.56
CA ASN A 206 -15.66 18.89 22.81
C ASN A 206 -14.25 19.47 22.67
N LYS A 207 -14.15 20.80 22.69
CA LYS A 207 -12.88 21.51 22.64
C LYS A 207 -12.09 21.21 23.91
N VAL A 208 -11.29 20.15 23.90
CA VAL A 208 -10.28 19.94 24.94
C VAL A 208 -9.17 20.95 24.67
N LYS A 209 -9.15 22.04 25.46
CA LYS A 209 -8.02 22.97 25.51
C LYS A 209 -6.82 22.21 26.10
N LEU A 210 -5.89 21.79 25.25
CA LEU A 210 -4.59 21.29 25.70
C LEU A 210 -3.83 22.46 26.35
N ARG A 211 -3.73 22.46 27.69
CA ARG A 211 -2.83 23.32 28.44
C ARG A 211 -1.40 22.84 28.17
N LYS A 212 -0.57 23.70 27.58
CA LYS A 212 0.88 23.47 27.52
C LYS A 212 1.42 23.56 28.96
N THR A 213 1.92 22.45 29.49
CA THR A 213 2.68 22.45 30.75
C THR A 213 4.04 23.11 30.49
N LYS A 214 4.41 24.07 31.35
CA LYS A 214 5.77 24.62 31.38
C LYS A 214 6.71 23.51 31.83
N LYS A 215 7.82 23.34 31.10
CA LYS A 215 8.93 22.49 31.53
C LYS A 215 9.46 23.01 32.87
N ILE A 216 9.63 22.10 33.82
CA ILE A 216 10.52 22.25 34.98
C ILE A 216 11.90 21.80 34.51
#